data_AF-A0A3E2SQS8-F1
#
_entry.id   AF-A0A3E2SQS8-F1
#
_cell.length_a   1.000
_cell.length_b   1.000
_cell.length_c   1.000
_cell.angle_alpha   90.00
_cell.angle_beta   90.00
_cell.angle_gamma   90.00
#
_symmetry.space_group_name_H-M   'P 1'
#
loop_
_entity.id
_entity.type
_entity.pdbx_description
1 polymer ?
#
loop_
_entity_poly.entity_id
_entity_poly.type
_entity_poly.pdbx_seq_one_letter_code
_entity_poly.pdbx_strand_id
1 'polypeptide(L)'
;MRQEDEASRPQDTGRAQEPEGSAEKAGSKKDKYQKAQAKAERAGEKLGKAREKLDKVEAKRAAQKPPGLAKKAVRGARTEAWFYLHNKIHEVEHENVGVEGAHKSELAAEAGARKLTRYAKRRWREHPARKVAKWERKDIKARANMDFQKMASEHPELASNPLSRVQQKWKLKR
;
A
#
# COMPACT_ATOMS: atom_id res chain seq x y z
N MET A 1 -45.88 71.59 -18.23
CA MET A 1 -46.65 70.66 -17.38
C MET A 1 -45.81 70.36 -16.16
N ARG A 2 -46.32 70.73 -14.99
CA ARG A 2 -45.74 70.67 -13.64
C ARG A 2 -46.03 69.29 -13.03
N GLN A 3 -45.06 68.73 -12.31
CA GLN A 3 -45.29 68.08 -11.01
C GLN A 3 -43.94 67.79 -10.34
N GLU A 4 -43.73 68.55 -9.28
CA GLU A 4 -42.84 68.26 -8.15
C GLU A 4 -43.46 67.09 -7.37
N ASP A 5 -42.64 66.24 -6.75
CA ASP A 5 -42.94 65.74 -5.40
C ASP A 5 -41.65 65.22 -4.74
N GLU A 6 -41.53 65.63 -3.49
CA GLU A 6 -40.39 65.65 -2.59
C GLU A 6 -40.60 64.58 -1.50
N ALA A 7 -39.61 63.74 -1.20
CA ALA A 7 -39.57 62.99 0.06
C ALA A 7 -38.18 62.40 0.37
N SER A 8 -37.40 63.16 1.15
CA SER A 8 -36.67 62.76 2.36
C SER A 8 -35.94 61.40 2.46
N ARG A 9 -34.60 61.51 2.62
CA ARG A 9 -33.65 60.56 3.27
C ARG A 9 -34.16 60.09 4.65
N PRO A 10 -33.70 58.94 5.23
CA PRO A 10 -32.33 58.80 5.72
C PRO A 10 -31.70 57.40 5.55
N GLN A 11 -30.39 57.35 5.80
CA GLN A 11 -29.60 56.12 5.96
C GLN A 11 -30.15 55.27 7.10
N ASP A 12 -30.31 53.97 6.88
CA ASP A 12 -30.45 53.00 7.97
C ASP A 12 -29.45 51.85 7.81
N THR A 13 -29.11 51.36 8.96
CA THR A 13 -27.89 50.78 9.47
C THR A 13 -27.76 49.28 9.20
N GLY A 14 -26.52 48.82 9.22
CA GLY A 14 -26.16 47.53 9.82
C GLY A 14 -26.94 46.29 9.39
N ARG A 15 -26.45 45.60 8.35
CA ARG A 15 -26.44 44.13 8.36
C ARG A 15 -25.01 43.67 8.23
N ALA A 16 -24.33 43.58 9.38
CA ALA A 16 -23.18 42.71 9.51
C ALA A 16 -23.57 41.35 8.92
N GLN A 17 -22.90 40.95 7.84
CA GLN A 17 -22.89 39.56 7.42
C GLN A 17 -22.23 38.77 8.54
N GLU A 18 -23.04 38.28 9.46
CA GLU A 18 -22.65 37.20 10.36
C GLU A 18 -22.29 35.95 9.56
N PRO A 19 -21.37 35.12 10.07
CA PRO A 19 -20.65 34.12 9.30
C PRO A 19 -21.46 32.83 9.13
N GLU A 20 -22.41 32.84 8.20
CA GLU A 20 -23.09 31.64 7.66
C GLU A 20 -22.10 30.60 7.08
N GLY A 21 -20.82 30.94 6.92
CA GLY A 21 -19.77 30.01 6.48
C GLY A 21 -19.18 29.10 7.57
N SER A 22 -19.65 29.18 8.82
CA SER A 22 -19.07 28.44 9.95
C SER A 22 -19.79 27.12 10.25
N ALA A 23 -21.11 27.06 10.11
CA ALA A 23 -21.93 25.87 10.37
C ALA A 23 -21.78 24.80 9.28
N GLU A 24 -21.81 25.18 7.99
CA GLU A 24 -21.54 24.25 6.87
C GLU A 24 -20.10 23.70 6.93
N LYS A 25 -19.13 24.55 7.29
CA LYS A 25 -17.73 24.09 7.46
C LYS A 25 -17.58 23.19 8.69
N ALA A 26 -18.32 23.42 9.77
CA ALA A 26 -18.30 22.57 10.96
C ALA A 26 -18.89 21.18 10.69
N GLY A 27 -20.00 21.10 9.94
CA GLY A 27 -20.55 19.85 9.41
C GLY A 27 -19.53 19.12 8.53
N SER A 28 -18.90 19.83 7.59
CA SER A 28 -17.87 19.24 6.71
C SER A 28 -16.63 18.72 7.46
N LYS A 29 -16.27 19.30 8.61
CA LYS A 29 -15.11 18.90 9.43
C LYS A 29 -15.42 17.65 10.26
N LYS A 30 -16.59 17.60 10.90
CA LYS A 30 -17.07 16.40 11.60
C LYS A 30 -17.25 15.21 10.64
N ASP A 31 -17.79 15.46 9.45
CA ASP A 31 -17.92 14.46 8.39
C ASP A 31 -16.56 13.95 7.88
N LYS A 32 -15.56 14.82 7.75
CA LYS A 32 -14.20 14.43 7.37
C LYS A 32 -13.61 13.47 8.41
N TYR A 33 -13.69 13.83 9.68
CA TYR A 33 -13.18 13.02 10.79
C TYR A 33 -13.89 11.64 10.85
N GLN A 34 -15.22 11.60 10.81
CA GLN A 34 -15.97 10.34 10.78
C GLN A 34 -15.61 9.48 9.57
N LYS A 35 -15.41 10.09 8.39
CA LYS A 35 -14.97 9.39 7.18
C LYS A 35 -13.54 8.85 7.29
N ALA A 36 -12.65 9.57 7.97
CA ALA A 36 -11.32 9.07 8.25
C ALA A 36 -11.37 7.91 9.27
N GLN A 37 -12.34 7.93 10.20
CA GLN A 37 -12.47 6.93 11.26
C GLN A 37 -12.91 5.60 10.66
N ALA A 38 -13.96 5.64 9.85
CA ALA A 38 -14.42 4.50 9.09
C ALA A 38 -13.32 3.92 8.16
N LYS A 39 -12.42 4.75 7.65
CA LYS A 39 -11.26 4.29 6.86
C LYS A 39 -10.20 3.60 7.71
N ALA A 40 -9.94 4.07 8.93
CA ALA A 40 -9.03 3.45 9.87
C ALA A 40 -9.57 2.09 10.35
N GLU A 41 -10.85 2.04 10.74
CA GLU A 41 -11.52 0.80 11.16
C GLU A 41 -11.51 -0.24 10.03
N ARG A 42 -11.90 0.15 8.80
CA ARG A 42 -11.86 -0.74 7.64
C ARG A 42 -10.45 -1.19 7.26
N ALA A 43 -9.43 -0.39 7.54
CA ALA A 43 -8.03 -0.78 7.34
C ALA A 43 -7.58 -1.80 8.41
N GLY A 44 -7.95 -1.56 9.67
CA GLY A 44 -7.73 -2.47 10.80
C GLY A 44 -8.40 -3.83 10.62
N GLU A 45 -9.65 -3.88 10.16
CA GLU A 45 -10.34 -5.15 9.87
C GLU A 45 -9.64 -5.96 8.78
N LYS A 46 -9.19 -5.29 7.70
CA LYS A 46 -8.48 -5.96 6.61
C LYS A 46 -7.10 -6.42 7.04
N LEU A 47 -6.49 -5.72 7.99
CA LEU A 47 -5.27 -6.13 8.66
C LEU A 47 -5.46 -7.40 9.48
N GLY A 48 -6.48 -7.43 10.34
CA GLY A 48 -6.82 -8.58 11.16
C GLY A 48 -7.05 -9.83 10.29
N LYS A 49 -7.87 -9.70 9.25
CA LYS A 49 -8.10 -10.78 8.26
C LYS A 49 -6.83 -11.21 7.54
N ALA A 50 -5.85 -10.32 7.34
CA ALA A 50 -4.58 -10.66 6.71
C ALA A 50 -3.65 -11.41 7.67
N ARG A 51 -3.60 -11.00 8.94
CA ARG A 51 -2.83 -11.66 10.01
C ARG A 51 -3.34 -13.07 10.26
N GLU A 52 -4.66 -13.23 10.40
CA GLU A 52 -5.28 -14.55 10.58
C GLU A 52 -4.96 -15.52 9.43
N LYS A 53 -4.88 -15.02 8.18
CA LYS A 53 -4.47 -15.83 7.03
C LYS A 53 -2.98 -16.19 7.07
N LEU A 54 -2.14 -15.30 7.58
CA LEU A 54 -0.72 -15.55 7.77
C LEU A 54 -0.53 -16.64 8.83
N ASP A 55 -1.20 -16.51 9.98
CA ASP A 55 -1.14 -17.47 11.08
C ASP A 55 -1.62 -18.86 10.64
N LYS A 56 -2.71 -18.95 9.87
CA LYS A 56 -3.17 -20.22 9.27
C LYS A 56 -2.13 -20.85 8.34
N VAL A 57 -1.39 -20.04 7.57
CA VAL A 57 -0.33 -20.53 6.68
C VAL A 57 0.89 -20.97 7.47
N GLU A 58 1.26 -20.22 8.51
CA GLU A 58 2.37 -20.58 9.41
C GLU A 58 2.05 -21.82 10.22
N ALA A 59 0.84 -21.97 10.75
CA ALA A 59 0.38 -23.19 11.40
C ALA A 59 0.44 -24.40 10.45
N LYS A 60 -0.02 -24.25 9.19
CA LYS A 60 0.11 -25.30 8.16
C LYS A 60 1.56 -25.60 7.77
N ARG A 61 2.46 -24.64 7.94
CA ARG A 61 3.89 -24.80 7.66
C ARG A 61 4.62 -25.46 8.84
N ALA A 62 4.27 -25.09 10.06
CA ALA A 62 4.77 -25.70 11.29
C ALA A 62 4.26 -27.15 11.46
N ALA A 63 3.02 -27.41 11.04
CA ALA A 63 2.43 -28.74 11.02
C ALA A 63 2.94 -29.64 9.88
N GLN A 64 3.65 -29.08 8.89
CA GLN A 64 4.30 -29.88 7.85
C GLN A 64 5.50 -30.62 8.45
N LYS A 65 5.30 -31.91 8.73
CA LYS A 65 6.37 -32.82 9.16
C LYS A 65 7.52 -32.83 8.14
N PRO A 66 8.79 -32.94 8.59
CA PRO A 66 9.92 -33.06 7.69
C PRO A 66 9.71 -34.26 6.73
N PRO A 67 10.18 -34.18 5.48
CA PRO A 67 10.00 -35.26 4.52
C PRO A 67 10.60 -36.55 5.10
N GLY A 68 9.76 -37.58 5.22
CA GLY A 68 10.16 -38.87 5.77
C GLY A 68 11.28 -39.53 4.96
N LEU A 69 11.95 -40.50 5.58
CA LEU A 69 13.12 -41.20 5.02
C LEU A 69 12.87 -41.73 3.61
N ALA A 70 11.69 -42.30 3.34
CA ALA A 70 11.31 -42.77 2.01
C ALA A 70 11.31 -41.67 0.93
N LYS A 71 10.79 -40.47 1.25
CA LYS A 71 10.82 -39.33 0.30
C LYS A 71 12.24 -38.81 0.07
N LYS A 72 13.12 -38.90 1.07
CA LYS A 72 14.53 -38.56 0.92
C LYS A 72 15.25 -39.57 0.04
N ALA A 73 15.03 -40.87 0.25
CA ALA A 73 15.63 -41.93 -0.55
C ALA A 73 15.21 -41.86 -2.03
N VAL A 74 13.91 -41.71 -2.32
CA VAL A 74 13.40 -41.53 -3.69
C VAL A 74 14.02 -40.29 -4.36
N ARG A 75 14.20 -39.21 -3.59
CA ARG A 75 14.87 -38.01 -4.10
C ARG A 75 16.36 -38.25 -4.35
N GLY A 76 17.05 -39.02 -3.50
CA GLY A 76 18.44 -39.43 -3.68
C GLY A 76 18.61 -40.19 -5.00
N ALA A 77 17.88 -41.28 -5.18
CA ALA A 77 17.92 -42.10 -6.40
C ALA A 77 17.63 -41.30 -7.68
N ARG A 78 16.64 -40.39 -7.64
CA ARG A 78 16.35 -39.50 -8.78
C ARG A 78 17.49 -38.53 -9.09
N THR A 79 18.19 -38.07 -8.06
CA THR A 79 19.32 -37.13 -8.23
C THR A 79 20.53 -37.88 -8.79
N GLU A 80 20.79 -39.10 -8.33
CA GLU A 80 21.86 -39.96 -8.84
C GLU A 80 21.65 -40.31 -10.32
N ALA A 81 20.45 -40.71 -10.71
CA ALA A 81 20.12 -40.97 -12.12
C ALA A 81 20.30 -39.72 -13.00
N TRP A 82 20.00 -38.53 -12.47
CA TRP A 82 20.22 -37.27 -13.17
C TRP A 82 21.72 -36.95 -13.34
N PHE A 83 22.52 -37.18 -12.30
CA PHE A 83 23.98 -37.00 -12.37
C PHE A 83 24.63 -37.97 -13.35
N TYR A 84 24.19 -39.23 -13.41
CA TYR A 84 24.70 -40.20 -14.39
C TYR A 84 24.40 -39.75 -15.84
N LEU A 85 23.19 -39.25 -16.10
CA LEU A 85 22.83 -38.71 -17.40
C LEU A 85 23.66 -37.46 -17.76
N HIS A 86 23.90 -36.56 -16.81
CA HIS A 86 24.73 -35.38 -17.03
C HIS A 86 26.20 -35.73 -17.27
N ASN A 87 26.79 -36.65 -16.49
CA ASN A 87 28.18 -37.07 -16.66
C ASN A 87 28.42 -37.70 -18.05
N LYS A 88 27.46 -38.49 -18.54
CA LYS A 88 27.58 -39.14 -19.86
C LYS A 88 27.46 -38.16 -21.02
N ILE A 89 26.73 -37.06 -20.82
CA ILE A 89 26.62 -35.97 -21.80
C ILE A 89 27.92 -35.14 -21.81
N HIS A 90 28.53 -34.91 -20.64
CA HIS A 90 29.83 -34.22 -20.51
C HIS A 90 31.00 -34.97 -21.18
N GLU A 91 30.99 -36.30 -21.19
CA GLU A 91 32.01 -37.10 -21.88
C GLU A 91 31.97 -36.91 -23.41
N VAL A 92 30.77 -36.76 -23.99
CA VAL A 92 30.59 -36.59 -25.45
C VAL A 92 30.85 -35.15 -25.90
N GLU A 93 30.73 -34.17 -25.00
CA GLU A 93 30.97 -32.75 -25.25
C GLU A 93 32.43 -32.43 -25.60
N HIS A 94 33.40 -33.07 -24.94
CA HIS A 94 34.82 -32.81 -25.19
C HIS A 94 35.32 -33.34 -26.54
N GLU A 95 34.55 -34.21 -27.20
CA GLU A 95 34.89 -34.75 -28.51
C GLU A 95 34.30 -33.91 -29.66
N ASN A 96 33.40 -32.94 -29.38
CA ASN A 96 32.69 -32.23 -30.43
C ASN A 96 32.38 -30.75 -30.11
N VAL A 97 33.10 -29.83 -30.76
CA VAL A 97 33.04 -28.36 -30.56
C VAL A 97 31.64 -27.76 -30.80
N GLY A 98 30.78 -28.42 -31.59
CA GLY A 98 29.40 -28.00 -31.83
C GLY A 98 28.43 -28.29 -30.65
N VAL A 99 28.75 -29.29 -29.83
CA VAL A 99 27.92 -29.67 -28.67
C VAL A 99 28.26 -28.80 -27.46
N GLU A 100 29.50 -28.33 -27.33
CA GLU A 100 29.91 -27.39 -26.27
C GLU A 100 29.16 -26.04 -26.33
N GLY A 101 28.83 -25.56 -27.52
CA GLY A 101 28.07 -24.32 -27.72
C GLY A 101 26.60 -24.48 -27.29
N ALA A 102 25.97 -25.60 -27.66
CA ALA A 102 24.63 -25.94 -27.23
C ALA A 102 24.57 -26.13 -25.71
N HIS A 103 25.51 -26.88 -25.11
CA HIS A 103 25.53 -27.13 -23.68
C HIS A 103 25.70 -25.86 -22.83
N LYS A 104 26.54 -24.90 -23.24
CA LYS A 104 26.67 -23.62 -22.52
C LYS A 104 25.37 -22.82 -22.55
N SER A 105 24.64 -22.87 -23.66
CA SER A 105 23.32 -22.25 -23.76
C SER A 105 22.26 -22.98 -22.93
N GLU A 106 22.35 -24.30 -22.84
CA GLU A 106 21.50 -25.15 -21.98
C GLU A 106 21.75 -24.88 -20.49
N LEU A 107 23.01 -24.78 -20.07
CA LEU A 107 23.39 -24.41 -18.69
C LEU A 107 22.85 -23.03 -18.31
N ALA A 108 22.93 -22.05 -19.22
CA ALA A 108 22.38 -20.72 -19.01
C ALA A 108 20.84 -20.73 -18.95
N ALA A 109 20.19 -21.48 -19.83
CA ALA A 109 18.74 -21.65 -19.84
C ALA A 109 18.24 -22.37 -18.58
N GLU A 110 18.93 -23.42 -18.13
CA GLU A 110 18.58 -24.17 -16.93
C GLU A 110 18.83 -23.32 -15.67
N ALA A 111 19.95 -22.59 -15.59
CA ALA A 111 20.20 -21.64 -14.51
C ALA A 111 19.12 -20.54 -14.46
N GLY A 112 18.72 -20.02 -15.63
CA GLY A 112 17.62 -19.08 -15.78
C GLY A 112 16.30 -19.66 -15.26
N ALA A 113 15.93 -20.86 -15.71
CA ALA A 113 14.71 -21.56 -15.31
C ALA A 113 14.71 -21.86 -13.79
N ARG A 114 15.82 -22.33 -13.22
CA ARG A 114 15.98 -22.57 -11.78
C ARG A 114 15.82 -21.28 -10.98
N LYS A 115 16.36 -20.15 -11.45
CA LYS A 115 16.20 -18.85 -10.79
C LYS A 115 14.75 -18.38 -10.82
N LEU A 116 14.07 -18.51 -11.96
CA LEU A 116 12.67 -18.13 -12.12
C LEU A 116 11.73 -18.98 -11.27
N THR A 117 11.92 -20.30 -11.24
CA THR A 117 11.12 -21.20 -10.40
C THR A 117 11.31 -20.92 -8.91
N ARG A 118 12.55 -20.68 -8.45
CA ARG A 118 12.82 -20.26 -7.07
C ARG A 118 12.17 -18.93 -6.75
N TYR A 119 12.26 -17.96 -7.66
CA TYR A 119 11.62 -16.65 -7.50
C TYR A 119 10.10 -16.75 -7.40
N ALA A 120 9.44 -17.49 -8.31
CA ALA A 120 8.01 -17.70 -8.29
C ALA A 120 7.55 -18.39 -6.99
N LYS A 121 8.27 -19.44 -6.57
CA LYS A 121 7.99 -20.16 -5.32
C LYS A 121 8.15 -19.28 -4.09
N ARG A 122 9.21 -18.45 -4.05
CA ARG A 122 9.44 -17.48 -2.99
C ARG A 122 8.34 -16.42 -2.97
N ARG A 123 7.96 -15.90 -4.14
CA ARG A 123 6.91 -14.89 -4.31
C ARG A 123 5.55 -15.37 -3.80
N TRP A 124 5.20 -16.62 -4.08
CA TRP A 124 3.96 -17.24 -3.61
C TRP A 124 3.97 -17.47 -2.10
N ARG A 125 5.07 -18.01 -1.54
CA ARG A 125 5.22 -18.24 -0.10
C ARG A 125 5.17 -16.96 0.73
N GLU A 126 5.78 -15.88 0.23
CA GLU A 126 5.82 -14.58 0.89
C GLU A 126 4.56 -13.72 0.64
N HIS A 127 3.65 -14.16 -0.23
CA HIS A 127 2.44 -13.40 -0.57
C HIS A 127 1.55 -13.06 0.65
N PRO A 128 1.24 -13.97 1.60
CA PRO A 128 0.44 -13.63 2.78
C PRO A 128 1.15 -12.61 3.68
N ALA A 129 2.46 -12.77 3.94
CA ALA A 129 3.25 -11.79 4.69
C ALA A 129 3.28 -10.40 4.04
N ARG A 130 3.41 -10.35 2.71
CA ARG A 130 3.33 -9.09 1.95
C ARG A 130 1.96 -8.43 2.01
N LYS A 131 0.88 -9.23 2.09
CA LYS A 131 -0.48 -8.69 2.27
C LYS A 131 -0.64 -8.07 3.65
N VAL A 132 -0.12 -8.69 4.71
CA VAL A 132 -0.08 -8.11 6.05
C VAL A 132 0.69 -6.79 6.02
N ALA A 133 1.95 -6.78 5.59
CA ALA A 133 2.76 -5.56 5.53
C ALA A 133 2.11 -4.44 4.68
N LYS A 134 1.42 -4.78 3.59
CA LYS A 134 0.67 -3.80 2.79
C LYS A 134 -0.48 -3.18 3.57
N TRP A 135 -1.20 -3.97 4.36
CA TRP A 135 -2.31 -3.48 5.17
C TRP A 135 -1.81 -2.76 6.42
N GLU A 136 -0.66 -3.13 6.99
CA GLU A 136 -0.03 -2.44 8.13
C GLU A 136 0.29 -1.00 7.76
N ARG A 137 0.93 -0.82 6.60
CA ARG A 137 1.20 0.52 6.05
C ARG A 137 -0.07 1.35 5.84
N LYS A 138 -1.17 0.69 5.42
CA LYS A 138 -2.44 1.38 5.18
C LYS A 138 -3.15 1.75 6.48
N ASP A 139 -3.10 0.88 7.48
CA ASP A 139 -3.67 1.12 8.81
C ASP A 139 -2.92 2.26 9.51
N ILE A 140 -1.58 2.22 9.54
CA ILE A 140 -0.75 3.30 10.09
C ILE A 140 -1.08 4.64 9.40
N LYS A 141 -1.17 4.65 8.07
CA LYS A 141 -1.53 5.86 7.32
C LYS A 141 -2.96 6.33 7.62
N ALA A 142 -3.91 5.42 7.78
CA ALA A 142 -5.30 5.76 8.07
C ALA A 142 -5.45 6.32 9.49
N ARG A 143 -4.76 5.73 10.47
CA ARG A 143 -4.68 6.23 11.85
C ARG A 143 -4.01 7.59 11.93
N ALA A 144 -2.86 7.78 11.27
CA ALA A 144 -2.20 9.08 11.23
C ALA A 144 -3.08 10.18 10.59
N ASN A 145 -3.82 9.85 9.52
CA ASN A 145 -4.78 10.79 8.93
C ASN A 145 -5.96 11.10 9.86
N MET A 146 -6.41 10.11 10.64
CA MET A 146 -7.44 10.29 11.65
C MET A 146 -6.99 11.26 12.74
N ASP A 147 -5.81 11.01 13.29
CA ASP A 147 -5.22 11.85 14.33
C ASP A 147 -4.97 13.27 13.80
N PHE A 148 -4.49 13.41 12.55
CA PHE A 148 -4.34 14.70 11.90
C PHE A 148 -5.67 15.46 11.75
N GLN A 149 -6.74 14.76 11.36
CA GLN A 149 -8.05 15.40 11.24
C GLN A 149 -8.66 15.76 12.59
N LYS A 150 -8.40 14.96 13.64
CA LYS A 150 -8.75 15.30 15.01
C LYS A 150 -8.06 16.59 15.44
N MET A 151 -6.75 16.66 15.27
CA MET A 151 -5.95 17.87 15.58
C MET A 151 -6.38 19.09 14.75
N ALA A 152 -6.72 18.91 13.47
CA ALA A 152 -7.21 19.99 12.62
C ALA A 152 -8.62 20.49 13.01
N SER A 153 -9.40 19.66 13.71
CA SER A 153 -10.70 20.05 14.27
C SER A 153 -10.55 20.82 15.59
N GLU A 154 -9.56 20.45 16.41
CA GLU A 154 -9.26 21.08 17.72
C GLU A 154 -8.44 22.38 17.58
N HIS A 155 -7.56 22.47 16.57
CA HIS A 155 -6.71 23.63 16.31
C HIS A 155 -6.96 24.19 14.89
N PRO A 156 -7.95 25.08 14.71
CA PRO A 156 -8.23 25.69 13.40
C PRO A 156 -7.07 26.54 12.86
N GLU A 157 -6.14 26.97 13.71
CA GLU A 157 -4.93 27.69 13.29
C GLU A 157 -3.99 26.84 12.42
N LEU A 158 -3.90 25.54 12.69
CA LEU A 158 -3.12 24.58 11.89
C LEU A 158 -3.81 24.24 10.55
N ALA A 159 -5.13 24.40 10.49
CA ALA A 159 -5.92 24.15 9.28
C ALA A 159 -5.97 25.36 8.32
N SER A 160 -5.41 26.50 8.71
CA SER A 160 -5.32 27.68 7.85
C SER A 160 -4.29 27.47 6.73
N ASN A 161 -4.66 27.80 5.50
CA ASN A 161 -3.79 27.60 4.33
C ASN A 161 -2.57 28.54 4.43
N PRO A 162 -1.31 28.05 4.34
CA PRO A 162 -0.13 28.91 4.44
C PRO A 162 -0.15 30.07 3.42
N LEU A 163 -0.74 29.86 2.24
CA LEU A 163 -0.91 30.88 1.23
C LEU A 163 -1.90 31.99 1.65
N SER A 164 -2.99 31.65 2.34
CA SER A 164 -3.93 32.66 2.81
C SER A 164 -3.32 33.51 3.92
N ARG A 165 -2.43 32.95 4.75
CA ARG A 165 -1.66 33.72 5.74
C ARG A 165 -0.74 34.74 5.07
N VAL A 166 -0.06 34.36 4.00
CA VAL A 166 0.80 35.28 3.23
C VAL A 166 -0.03 36.37 2.56
N GLN A 167 -1.16 36.02 1.93
CA GLN A 167 -2.06 37.00 1.30
C GLN A 167 -2.68 37.97 2.31
N GLN A 168 -3.09 37.48 3.49
CA GLN A 168 -3.62 38.34 4.56
C GLN A 168 -2.53 39.29 5.08
N LYS A 169 -1.29 38.80 5.23
CA LYS A 169 -0.13 39.61 5.60
C LYS A 169 0.19 40.68 4.55
N TRP A 170 -0.03 40.40 3.26
CA TRP A 170 0.17 41.36 2.18
C TRP A 170 -0.96 42.40 2.12
N LYS A 171 -2.21 42.00 2.38
CA LYS A 171 -3.35 42.93 2.51
C LYS A 171 -3.20 43.88 3.69
N LEU A 172 -2.65 43.43 4.82
CA LEU A 172 -2.40 44.27 6.00
C LEU A 172 -1.25 45.27 5.81
N LYS A 173 -0.41 45.09 4.78
CA LYS A 173 0.71 45.98 4.45
C LYS A 173 0.36 47.07 3.45
N ARG A 174 -0.86 47.10 2.94
CA ARG A 174 -1.35 48.08 1.96
C ARG A 174 -2.38 48.97 2.62
#